data_AF-A0A3D2XMB9-F1
#
_entry.id   AF-A0A3D2XMB9-F1
#
_cell.length_a   1.000
_cell.length_b   1.000
_cell.length_c   1.000
_cell.angle_alpha   90.00
_cell.angle_beta   90.00
_cell.angle_gamma   90.00
#
_symmetry.space_group_name_H-M   'P 1'
#
loop_
_entity.id
_entity.type
_entity.pdbx_description
1 polymer ?
#
loop_
_entity_poly.entity_id
_entity_poly.type
_entity_poly.pdbx_seq_one_letter_code
_entity_poly.pdbx_strand_id
1 'polypeptide(L)' 'IDPKDVGVTESAIVLTARSGRAALAYRAKNVGYELTKLQLDVVYKDFLKFADLKKEINDNDIHKIMESSAIYNELR' A
#
# COMPACT_ATOMS: atom_id res chain seq x y z
N ILE A 1 7.20 -1.93 35.20
CA ILE A 1 7.67 -2.30 33.84
C ILE A 1 6.44 -2.72 33.08
N ASP A 2 5.92 -1.81 32.26
CA ASP A 2 4.77 -2.06 31.39
C ASP A 2 5.25 -2.95 30.22
N PRO A 3 4.63 -4.12 29.98
CA PRO A 3 4.98 -4.99 28.86
C PRO A 3 4.42 -4.49 27.51
N LYS A 4 3.99 -3.21 27.42
CA LYS A 4 3.53 -2.61 26.16
C LYS A 4 4.67 -2.10 25.27
N ASP A 5 5.91 -2.21 25.74
CA ASP A 5 7.13 -1.80 25.03
C ASP A 5 7.90 -2.99 24.44
N VAL A 6 7.30 -4.19 24.37
CA VAL A 6 7.78 -5.18 23.39
C VAL A 6 7.17 -4.77 22.06
N GLY A 7 7.81 -3.78 21.43
CA GLY A 7 7.54 -3.37 20.07
C GLY A 7 7.55 -4.60 19.19
N VAL A 8 6.36 -5.17 18.98
CA VAL A 8 6.08 -6.00 17.83
C VAL A 8 6.36 -5.05 16.70
N THR A 9 7.58 -5.11 16.16
CA THR A 9 7.91 -4.52 14.87
C THR A 9 6.89 -5.14 13.95
N GLU A 10 5.77 -4.43 13.75
CA GLU A 10 4.76 -4.77 12.76
C GLU A 10 5.57 -4.96 11.50
N SER A 11 5.75 -6.23 11.12
CA SER A 11 6.71 -6.62 10.10
C SER A 11 6.49 -5.69 8.93
N ALA A 12 7.45 -4.80 8.67
CA ALA A 12 7.32 -3.79 7.66
C ALA A 12 7.36 -4.54 6.32
N ILE A 13 6.19 -4.99 5.87
CA ILE A 13 6.05 -5.68 4.59
C ILE A 13 6.34 -4.60 3.56
N VAL A 14 7.57 -4.63 3.06
CA VAL A 14 8.00 -3.80 1.93
C VAL A 14 7.33 -4.38 0.69
N LEU A 15 6.58 -3.55 0.00
CA LEU A 15 5.98 -3.93 -1.27
C LEU A 15 6.99 -3.70 -2.39
N THR A 16 7.11 -4.66 -3.30
CA THR A 16 8.00 -4.58 -4.48
C THR A 16 7.22 -4.93 -5.74
N ALA A 17 7.82 -4.83 -6.92
CA ALA A 17 7.15 -5.22 -8.18
C ALA A 17 6.72 -6.69 -8.24
N ARG A 18 7.20 -7.52 -7.28
CA ARG A 18 6.79 -8.92 -7.10
C ARG A 18 5.62 -9.09 -6.12
N SER A 19 5.26 -8.05 -5.38
CA SER A 19 4.15 -8.07 -4.45
C SER A 19 2.83 -8.09 -5.23
N GLY A 20 2.01 -9.11 -4.98
CA GLY A 20 0.70 -9.25 -5.61
C GLY A 20 -0.34 -8.28 -5.04
N ARG A 21 -1.51 -8.26 -5.70
CA ARG A 21 -2.68 -7.47 -5.29
C ARG A 21 -3.09 -7.67 -3.83
N ALA A 22 -2.99 -8.89 -3.30
CA ALA A 22 -3.32 -9.18 -1.90
C ALA A 22 -2.41 -8.44 -0.92
N ALA A 23 -1.12 -8.36 -1.21
CA ALA A 23 -0.15 -7.63 -0.38
C ALA A 23 -0.40 -6.12 -0.45
N LEU A 24 -0.69 -5.59 -1.64
CA LEU A 24 -1.08 -4.19 -1.84
C LEU A 24 -2.36 -3.87 -1.06
N ALA A 25 -3.40 -4.69 -1.15
CA ALA A 25 -4.67 -4.48 -0.45
C ALA A 25 -4.49 -4.51 1.08
N TYR A 26 -3.72 -5.48 1.59
CA TYR A 26 -3.40 -5.57 3.00
C TYR A 26 -2.71 -4.30 3.50
N ARG A 27 -1.70 -3.82 2.76
CA ARG A 27 -0.98 -2.62 3.15
C ARG A 27 -1.78 -1.34 2.98
N ALA A 28 -2.54 -1.21 1.90
CA ALA A 28 -3.50 -0.12 1.71
C ALA A 28 -4.48 -0.05 2.90
N LYS A 29 -5.02 -1.18 3.34
CA LYS A 29 -5.91 -1.24 4.51
C LYS A 29 -5.22 -0.80 5.79
N ASN A 30 -3.97 -1.22 6.02
CA ASN A 30 -3.20 -0.82 7.20
C ASN A 30 -2.94 0.69 7.27
N VAL A 31 -2.83 1.38 6.12
CA VAL A 31 -2.66 2.84 6.08
C VAL A 31 -4.00 3.60 6.01
N GLY A 32 -5.14 2.89 6.05
CA GLY A 32 -6.48 3.48 6.08
C GLY A 32 -7.23 3.53 4.74
N TYR A 33 -6.73 2.89 3.68
CA TYR A 33 -7.42 2.78 2.40
C TYR A 33 -8.09 1.41 2.23
N GLU A 34 -9.41 1.39 2.21
CA GLU A 34 -10.18 0.19 1.88
C GLU A 34 -10.51 0.17 0.39
N LEU A 35 -9.68 -0.52 -0.39
CA LEU A 35 -9.86 -0.64 -1.84
C LEU A 35 -10.81 -1.77 -2.19
N THR A 36 -11.78 -1.49 -3.04
CA THR A 36 -12.58 -2.53 -3.70
C THR A 36 -11.74 -3.30 -4.73
N LYS A 37 -12.23 -4.46 -5.17
CA LYS A 37 -11.54 -5.29 -6.17
C LYS A 37 -11.26 -4.54 -7.49
N LEU A 38 -12.16 -3.64 -7.88
CA LEU A 38 -12.03 -2.80 -9.09
C LEU A 38 -10.96 -1.72 -8.88
N GLN A 39 -11.05 -0.98 -7.77
CA GLN A 39 -10.07 0.04 -7.40
C GLN A 39 -8.67 -0.55 -7.26
N LEU A 40 -8.55 -1.73 -6.64
CA LEU A 40 -7.30 -2.44 -6.49
C LEU A 40 -6.68 -2.78 -7.85
N ASP A 41 -7.46 -3.15 -8.87
CA ASP A 41 -6.90 -3.43 -10.19
C ASP A 41 -6.37 -2.17 -10.88
N VAL A 42 -7.04 -1.03 -10.70
CA VAL A 42 -6.59 0.27 -11.19
C VAL A 42 -5.29 0.69 -10.48
N VAL A 43 -5.31 0.74 -9.14
CA VAL A 43 -4.16 1.09 -8.30
C VAL A 43 -2.99 0.15 -8.52
N TYR A 44 -3.25 -1.15 -8.75
CA TYR A 44 -2.20 -2.14 -8.96
C TYR A 44 -1.34 -1.83 -10.20
N LYS A 45 -1.93 -1.28 -11.27
CA LYS A 45 -1.19 -0.87 -12.46
C LYS A 45 -0.24 0.29 -12.17
N ASP A 46 -0.67 1.25 -11.37
CA ASP A 46 0.17 2.38 -10.96
C ASP A 46 1.21 1.92 -9.92
N PHE A 47 0.82 1.09 -8.96
CA PHE A 47 1.72 0.45 -8.02
C PHE A 47 2.88 -0.27 -8.71
N LEU A 48 2.62 -1.05 -9.78
CA LEU A 48 3.70 -1.73 -10.52
C LEU A 48 4.71 -0.74 -11.11
N LYS A 49 4.24 0.39 -11.67
CA LYS A 49 5.14 1.43 -12.20
C LYS A 49 5.99 2.05 -11.09
N PHE A 50 5.36 2.39 -9.96
CA PHE A 50 6.07 2.93 -8.80
C PHE A 50 7.07 1.93 -8.24
N ALA A 51 6.68 0.66 -8.12
CA ALA A 51 7.53 -0.40 -7.59
C ALA A 51 8.69 -0.75 -8.54
N ASP A 52 8.52 -0.62 -9.86
CA ASP A 52 9.60 -0.79 -10.82
C ASP A 52 10.64 0.34 -10.72
N LEU A 53 10.17 1.59 -10.58
CA LEU A 53 11.02 2.78 -10.45
C LEU A 53 11.74 2.84 -9.10
N LYS A 54 11.01 2.61 -8.01
CA LYS A 54 11.50 2.78 -6.64
C LYS A 54 12.08 1.52 -6.02
N LYS A 55 11.78 0.35 -6.59
CA LYS A 55 12.09 -1.01 -6.09
C LYS A 55 11.39 -1.41 -4.81
N GLU A 56 11.18 -0.46 -3.91
CA GLU A 56 10.57 -0.64 -2.60
C GLU A 56 9.50 0.42 -2.36
N ILE A 57 8.30 -0.05 -2.00
CA ILE A 57 7.11 0.75 -1.74
C ILE A 57 6.73 0.56 -0.27
N ASN A 58 6.70 1.70 0.42
CA ASN A 58 6.32 1.85 1.81
C ASN A 58 5.01 2.64 1.92
N ASP A 59 4.51 2.78 3.13
CA ASP A 59 3.21 3.37 3.44
C ASP A 59 3.02 4.77 2.82
N ASN A 60 4.05 5.61 2.89
CA ASN A 60 4.04 6.93 2.27
C ASN A 60 3.88 6.90 0.75
N ASP A 61 4.46 5.91 0.08
CA ASP A 61 4.29 5.74 -1.36
C ASP A 61 2.93 5.18 -1.71
N ILE A 62 2.29 4.40 -0.82
CA ILE A 62 0.89 4.00 -1.02
C ILE A 62 0.00 5.23 -1.09
N HIS A 63 0.14 6.21 -0.18
CA HIS A 63 -0.61 7.47 -0.25
C HIS A 63 -0.40 8.16 -1.61
N LYS A 64 0.85 8.27 -2.08
CA LYS A 64 1.17 8.86 -3.39
C LYS A 64 0.59 8.09 -4.56
N ILE A 65 0.61 6.77 -4.51
CA ILE A 65 0.03 5.91 -5.55
C ILE A 65 -1.49 6.11 -5.58
N MET A 66 -2.16 6.20 -4.42
CA MET A 66 -3.59 6.51 -4.36
C MET A 66 -3.89 7.88 -4.95
N GLU A 67 -3.11 8.91 -4.59
CA GLU A 67 -3.25 10.27 -5.12
C GLU A 67 -3.00 10.35 -6.63
N SER A 68 -2.05 9.57 -7.13
CA SER A 68 -1.74 9.48 -8.55
C SER A 68 -2.74 8.62 -9.33
N SER A 69 -3.49 7.75 -8.66
CA SER A 69 -4.43 6.85 -9.31
C SER A 69 -5.74 7.56 -9.60
N ALA A 70 -6.39 7.20 -10.70
CA ALA A 70 -7.63 7.82 -11.16
C ALA A 70 -8.80 7.71 -10.16
N ILE A 71 -8.67 6.84 -9.15
CA ILE A 71 -9.67 6.62 -8.11
C ILE A 71 -9.59 7.64 -6.96
N TYR A 72 -8.59 8.53 -6.93
CA TYR A 72 -8.42 9.50 -5.84
C TYR A 72 -9.68 10.33 -5.58
N ASN A 73 -10.40 10.67 -6.65
CA ASN A 73 -11.62 11.47 -6.58
C ASN A 73 -12.82 10.71 -5.98
N GLU A 74 -12.76 9.38 -5.93
CA GLU A 74 -13.77 8.50 -5.30
C GLU A 74 -13.45 8.19 -3.83
N LEU A 75 -12.22 8.49 -3.37
CA LEU A 75 -11.76 8.27 -2.00
C LEU A 75 -11.91 9.51 -1.10
N ARG A 76 -12.42 10.63 -1.65
CA ARG A 76 -12.66 11.89 -0.94
C ARG A 76 -14.03 11.95 -0.27
#